data_AF-A0A6B3F1L0-F1
#
_entry.id   AF-A0A6B3F1L0-F1
#
_cell.length_a   1.000
_cell.length_b   1.000
_cell.length_c   1.000
_cell.angle_alpha   90.00
_cell.angle_beta   90.00
_cell.angle_gamma   90.00
#
_symmetry.space_group_name_H-M   'P 1'
#
loop_
_entity.id
_entity.type
_entity.pdbx_description
1 polymer ?
#
loop_
_entity_poly.entity_id
_entity_poly.type
_entity_poly.pdbx_seq_one_letter_code
_entity_poly.pdbx_strand_id
1 'polypeptide(L)' 'CNPPGRALGEPPTTKTADPLVDAYLWVKRPGESDGTCKGGPKAGQWWGTYALDLAKGE' A
#
# COMPACT_ATOMS: atom_id res chain seq x y z
N CYS A 1 -5.62 9.46 0.75
CA CYS A 1 -4.78 10.08 -0.28
C CYS A 1 -3.41 10.36 0.31
N ASN A 2 -2.43 9.51 -0.04
CA ASN A 2 -1.03 9.53 0.40
C ASN A 2 -0.83 9.78 1.92
N PRO A 3 -1.57 9.10 2.84
CA PRO A 3 -1.36 9.30 4.27
C PRO A 3 0.04 8.82 4.72
N PRO A 4 0.76 9.60 5.55
CA PRO A 4 1.99 9.15 6.20
C PRO A 4 1.70 8.22 7.38
N GLY A 5 2.73 7.56 7.93
CA GLY A 5 2.60 6.69 9.10
C GLY A 5 1.83 5.42 8.82
N ARG A 6 1.78 4.96 7.56
CA ARG A 6 1.16 3.69 7.16
C ARG A 6 2.26 2.68 6.91
N ALA A 7 1.94 1.40 7.09
CA ALA A 7 2.85 0.29 6.86
C ALA A 7 2.29 -0.68 5.81
N LEU A 8 3.16 -1.48 5.22
CA LEU A 8 2.74 -2.69 4.51
C LEU A 8 1.94 -3.60 5.46
N GLY A 9 0.84 -4.14 4.93
CA GLY A 9 0.02 -5.12 5.64
C GLY A 9 0.55 -6.55 5.48
N GLU A 10 -0.28 -7.53 5.84
CA GLU A 10 -0.01 -8.96 5.61
C GLU A 10 0.30 -9.22 4.12
N PRO A 11 1.41 -9.90 3.78
CA PRO A 11 1.71 -10.29 2.41
C PRO A 11 0.60 -11.17 1.80
N PRO A 12 0.45 -11.21 0.47
CA PRO A 12 -0.56 -12.04 -0.17
C PRO A 12 -0.51 -13.51 0.27
N THR A 13 -1.65 -14.05 0.70
CA THR A 13 -1.76 -15.40 1.28
C THR A 13 -3.20 -15.90 1.21
N THR A 14 -3.38 -17.23 1.15
CA THR A 14 -4.68 -17.90 1.34
C THR A 14 -4.90 -18.35 2.78
N LYS A 15 -3.94 -18.11 3.69
CA LYS A 15 -4.09 -18.36 5.13
C LYS A 15 -4.77 -17.16 5.78
N THR A 16 -6.10 -17.16 5.76
CA THR A 16 -6.92 -16.07 6.29
C THR A 16 -7.50 -16.43 7.65
N ALA A 17 -7.98 -15.43 8.39
CA ALA A 17 -8.56 -15.63 9.73
C ALA A 17 -10.05 -16.02 9.69
N ASP A 18 -10.68 -15.95 8.52
CA ASP A 18 -12.12 -16.16 8.32
C ASP A 18 -12.33 -17.13 7.15
N PRO A 19 -13.14 -18.19 7.31
CA PRO A 19 -13.38 -19.20 6.27
C PRO A 19 -14.12 -18.67 5.04
N LEU A 20 -14.74 -17.50 5.09
CA LEU A 20 -15.39 -16.85 3.94
C LEU A 20 -14.45 -15.90 3.19
N VAL A 21 -13.20 -15.73 3.66
CA VAL A 21 -12.21 -14.88 2.99
C VAL A 21 -11.22 -15.77 2.23
N ASP A 22 -11.31 -15.74 0.90
CA ASP A 22 -10.50 -16.59 0.02
C ASP A 22 -8.99 -16.30 0.14
N ALA A 23 -8.61 -15.01 0.21
CA ALA A 23 -7.22 -14.58 0.29
C ALA A 23 -7.09 -13.14 0.78
N TYR A 24 -5.93 -12.82 1.35
CA TYR A 24 -5.43 -11.45 1.41
C TYR A 24 -4.62 -11.15 0.17
N LEU A 25 -4.86 -10.00 -0.45
CA LEU A 25 -4.17 -9.56 -1.66
C LEU A 25 -3.77 -8.10 -1.53
N TRP A 26 -2.57 -7.78 -2.02
CA TRP A 26 -2.20 -6.39 -2.30
C TRP A 26 -2.75 -6.01 -3.67
N VAL A 27 -4.02 -5.59 -3.70
CA VAL A 27 -4.68 -5.17 -4.94
C VAL A 27 -4.04 -3.90 -5.50
N LYS A 28 -3.75 -2.93 -4.63
CA LYS A 28 -2.95 -1.74 -4.96
C LYS A 28 -1.47 -2.10 -4.90
N ARG A 29 -0.68 -1.59 -5.85
CA ARG A 29 0.79 -1.67 -5.83
C ARG A 29 1.35 -0.65 -4.82
N PRO A 30 1.93 -1.09 -3.69
CA PRO A 30 2.53 -0.16 -2.72
C PRO A 30 3.66 0.63 -3.37
N GLY A 31 3.63 1.96 -3.21
CA GLY A 31 4.56 2.87 -3.87
C GLY A 31 3.98 3.64 -5.05
N GLU A 32 2.78 3.32 -5.53
CA GLU A 32 2.08 4.22 -6.44
C GLU A 32 1.36 5.33 -5.67
N SER A 33 1.46 6.56 -6.18
CA SER A 33 0.71 7.69 -5.63
C SER A 33 -0.81 7.49 -5.78
N ASP A 34 -1.56 7.98 -4.80
CA ASP A 34 -3.02 8.14 -4.88
C ASP A 34 -3.43 9.43 -5.63
N GLY A 35 -2.49 10.31 -5.96
CA GLY A 35 -2.75 11.60 -6.59
C GLY A 35 -1.83 12.71 -6.06
N THR A 36 -2.02 13.93 -6.58
CA THR A 36 -1.15 15.08 -6.28
C THR A 36 -1.30 15.64 -4.86
N CYS A 37 -2.02 14.92 -4.00
CA CYS A 37 -2.20 15.26 -2.60
C CYS A 37 -0.90 15.05 -1.81
N LYS A 38 -0.67 15.90 -0.80
CA LYS A 38 0.46 15.79 0.14
C LYS A 38 1.83 15.68 -0.57
N GLY A 39 2.00 16.42 -1.67
CA GLY A 39 3.25 16.45 -2.44
C GLY A 39 3.47 15.23 -3.34
N GLY A 40 2.47 14.36 -3.49
CA GLY A 40 2.57 13.17 -4.32
C GLY A 40 2.59 13.48 -5.84
N PRO A 41 3.10 12.54 -6.64
CA PRO A 41 2.95 12.54 -8.11
C PRO A 41 1.49 12.40 -8.58
N LYS A 42 1.27 12.31 -9.90
CA LYS A 42 -0.05 11.98 -10.45
C LYS A 42 -0.47 10.58 -9.98
N ALA A 43 -1.76 10.36 -9.77
CA ALA A 43 -2.29 9.06 -9.34
C ALA A 43 -1.81 7.92 -10.26
N GLY A 44 -1.34 6.84 -9.64
CA GLY A 44 -0.78 5.66 -10.32
C GLY A 44 0.70 5.79 -10.73
N GLN A 45 1.33 6.96 -10.60
CA GLN A 45 2.76 7.08 -10.84
C GLN A 45 3.57 6.50 -9.68
N TRP A 46 4.70 5.87 -10.02
CA TRP A 46 5.64 5.35 -9.05
C TRP A 46 6.26 6.46 -8.20
N TRP A 47 6.30 6.24 -6.89
CA TRP A 47 6.84 7.15 -5.90
C TRP A 47 7.71 6.37 -4.90
N GLY A 48 9.00 6.30 -5.21
CA GLY A 48 9.94 5.44 -4.48
C GLY A 48 10.06 5.74 -2.98
N THR A 49 10.01 7.02 -2.57
CA THR A 49 10.07 7.37 -1.14
C THR A 49 8.83 6.85 -0.40
N TYR A 50 7.64 7.01 -0.97
CA TYR A 50 6.41 6.49 -0.38
C TYR A 50 6.43 4.96 -0.25
N ALA A 51 6.99 4.26 -1.23
CA ALA A 51 7.18 2.81 -1.16
C ALA A 51 8.09 2.41 0.02
N LEU A 52 9.20 3.14 0.21
CA LEU A 52 10.14 2.89 1.30
C LEU A 52 9.53 3.21 2.67
N ASP A 53 8.77 4.30 2.78
CA ASP A 53 8.10 4.68 4.03
C ASP A 53 7.08 3.61 4.44
N LEU A 54 6.29 3.09 3.50
CA LEU A 54 5.39 1.95 3.74
C LEU A 54 6.15 0.70 4.21
N ALA A 55 7.31 0.41 3.63
CA ALA A 55 8.12 -0.75 3.99
C ALA A 55 8.75 -0.63 5.39
N LYS A 56 9.02 0.60 5.85
CA LYS A 56 9.54 0.87 7.20
C LYS A 56 8.42 1.07 8.25
N GLY A 57 7.21 1.40 7.80
CA GLY A 57 6.09 1.75 8.67
C GLY A 57 6.18 3.18 9.23
N GLU A 58 6.74 4.11 8.45
CA GLU A 58 7.01 5.51 8.82
C GLU A 58 5.95 6.49 8.30
#